data_AF-A0A1H7Q0L3-F1
#
_entry.id   AF-A0A1H7Q0L3-F1
#
_cell.length_a   1.000
_cell.length_b   1.000
_cell.length_c   1.000
_cell.angle_alpha   90.00
_cell.angle_beta   90.00
_cell.angle_gamma   90.00
#
_symmetry.space_group_name_H-M   'P 1'
#
loop_
_entity.id
_entity.type
_entity.pdbx_description
1 polymer ?
#
loop_
_entity_poly.entity_id
_entity_poly.type
_entity_poly.pdbx_seq_one_letter_code
_entity_poly.pdbx_strand_id
1 'polypeptide(L)'
;MKITGGTYNVGSTLDAFEANDSISISDGSFNITTNKDGFHCENDEAEGTITITGGTFTINGASDGIQVCALLQIDGGDFNITAAEGLEATYILINDGNITINASDDGINASTKTNAYETAIEINGGYLNVAVGQGDTDALDANGSIYVNGGTINVTAQMSSFDYDGKAEFNGGTIIINGQEVTEIPQSMMGGGMRGGMGGGRRGY
;
A
#
# COMPACT_ATOMS: atom_id res chain seq x y z
N MET A 1 -2.06 3.02 21.53
CA MET A 1 -0.85 3.86 21.68
C MET A 1 -1.15 5.27 21.17
N LYS A 2 -0.65 6.33 21.82
CA LYS A 2 -0.81 7.70 21.34
C LYS A 2 0.53 8.43 21.34
N ILE A 3 0.92 8.99 20.20
CA ILE A 3 2.16 9.76 20.01
C ILE A 3 1.78 11.14 19.50
N THR A 4 2.29 12.19 20.13
CA THR A 4 1.91 13.58 19.83
C THR A 4 3.08 14.48 19.46
N GLY A 5 4.26 13.90 19.29
CA GLY A 5 5.52 14.59 19.05
C GLY A 5 6.70 13.80 19.63
N GLY A 6 7.92 14.26 19.34
CA GLY A 6 9.17 13.65 19.82
C GLY A 6 10.05 13.10 18.70
N THR A 7 11.25 12.64 19.03
CA THR A 7 12.18 12.00 18.09
C THR A 7 12.45 10.58 18.54
N TYR A 8 12.20 9.62 17.65
CA TYR A 8 12.32 8.20 17.90
C TYR A 8 13.30 7.59 16.90
N ASN A 9 14.44 7.12 17.39
CA ASN A 9 15.39 6.34 16.61
C ASN A 9 15.30 4.89 17.10
N VAL A 10 14.67 4.03 16.32
CA VAL A 10 14.30 2.67 16.75
C VAL A 10 14.95 1.63 15.86
N GLY A 11 15.72 0.75 16.48
CA GLY A 11 16.21 -0.50 15.88
C GLY A 11 15.49 -1.67 16.52
N SER A 12 14.87 -2.56 15.74
CA SER A 12 14.16 -3.73 16.26
C SER A 12 14.44 -5.00 15.44
N THR A 13 14.40 -6.16 16.10
CA THR A 13 14.39 -7.46 15.40
C THR A 13 12.97 -7.94 15.08
N LEU A 14 11.96 -7.32 15.70
CA LEU A 14 10.53 -7.57 15.52
C LEU A 14 9.88 -6.23 15.14
N ASP A 15 8.59 -6.05 15.36
CA ASP A 15 7.93 -4.78 15.09
C ASP A 15 8.56 -3.64 15.90
N ALA A 16 8.71 -2.47 15.29
CA ALA A 16 9.32 -1.32 15.98
C ALA A 16 8.30 -0.61 16.88
N PHE A 17 7.07 -0.44 16.41
CA PHE A 17 5.95 0.06 17.18
C PHE A 17 4.77 -0.88 17.04
N GLU A 18 4.35 -1.48 18.15
CA GLU A 18 3.25 -2.44 18.17
C GLU A 18 2.18 -2.02 19.19
N ALA A 19 0.91 -2.16 18.80
CA ALA A 19 -0.21 -2.01 19.72
C ALA A 19 -1.38 -2.90 19.30
N ASN A 20 -2.18 -3.36 20.26
CA ASN A 20 -3.26 -4.29 19.92
C ASN A 20 -4.42 -3.60 19.20
N ASP A 21 -4.95 -2.51 19.78
CA ASP A 21 -6.21 -1.94 19.29
C ASP A 21 -6.01 -0.71 18.39
N SER A 22 -5.09 0.18 18.77
CA SER A 22 -4.86 1.41 17.99
C SER A 22 -3.49 2.03 18.16
N ILE A 23 -3.02 2.70 17.12
CA ILE A 23 -1.94 3.69 17.17
C ILE A 23 -2.45 5.02 16.61
N SER A 24 -2.40 6.09 17.38
CA SER A 24 -2.72 7.44 16.90
C SER A 24 -1.48 8.33 16.97
N ILE A 25 -1.10 8.91 15.84
CA ILE A 25 0.10 9.75 15.70
C ILE A 25 -0.33 11.12 15.19
N SER A 26 -0.12 12.17 15.99
CA SER A 26 -0.41 13.54 15.54
C SER A 26 0.82 14.31 15.06
N ASP A 27 2.00 13.94 15.55
CA ASP A 27 3.29 14.53 15.18
C ASP A 27 4.44 13.64 15.70
N GLY A 28 5.66 13.89 15.24
CA GLY A 28 6.88 13.20 15.66
C GLY A 28 7.87 12.99 14.50
N SER A 29 9.12 12.67 14.82
CA SER A 29 10.13 12.24 13.85
C SER A 29 10.55 10.81 14.17
N PHE A 30 10.32 9.91 13.23
CA PHE A 30 10.54 8.48 13.36
C PHE A 30 11.62 8.03 12.38
N ASN A 31 12.70 7.48 12.90
CA ASN A 31 13.77 6.86 12.14
C ASN A 31 13.87 5.40 12.58
N ILE A 32 13.34 4.51 11.74
CA ILE A 32 13.10 3.11 12.07
C ILE A 32 13.93 2.21 11.17
N THR A 33 14.61 1.25 11.77
CA THR A 33 15.17 0.08 11.09
C THR A 33 14.70 -1.18 11.81
N THR A 34 14.08 -2.09 11.08
CA THR A 34 13.48 -3.28 11.66
C THR A 34 13.57 -4.49 10.72
N ASN A 35 13.63 -5.69 11.31
CA ASN A 35 13.54 -6.96 10.58
C ASN A 35 12.10 -7.47 10.41
N LYS A 36 11.10 -6.76 10.94
CA LYS A 36 9.68 -7.04 10.70
C LYS A 36 8.98 -5.73 10.28
N ASP A 37 7.98 -5.25 11.02
CA ASP A 37 7.17 -4.11 10.60
C ASP A 37 7.61 -2.81 11.28
N GLY A 38 7.54 -1.70 10.55
CA GLY A 38 7.80 -0.37 11.13
C GLY A 38 6.75 0.00 12.17
N PHE A 39 5.49 -0.16 11.81
CA PHE A 39 4.34 -0.08 12.70
C PHE A 39 3.46 -1.31 12.47
N HIS A 40 2.99 -1.92 13.55
CA HIS A 40 2.12 -3.09 13.53
C HIS A 40 0.94 -2.86 14.46
N CYS A 41 -0.28 -3.13 13.99
CA CYS A 41 -1.46 -3.01 14.84
C CYS A 41 -2.51 -4.07 14.54
N GLU A 42 -2.62 -5.05 15.45
CA GLU A 42 -3.61 -6.12 15.41
C GLU A 42 -3.95 -6.61 16.83
N ASN A 43 -5.17 -7.09 17.03
CA ASN A 43 -5.57 -7.82 18.24
C ASN A 43 -6.15 -9.19 17.84
N ASP A 44 -6.48 -10.01 18.83
CA ASP A 44 -7.05 -11.36 18.60
C ASP A 44 -8.39 -11.35 17.83
N GLU A 45 -9.01 -10.17 17.68
CA GLU A 45 -10.29 -9.93 17.01
C GLU A 45 -10.12 -9.28 15.62
N ALA A 46 -8.87 -9.09 15.16
CA ALA A 46 -8.54 -8.47 13.88
C ALA A 46 -9.05 -7.02 13.72
N GLU A 47 -9.00 -6.21 14.79
CA GLU A 47 -9.59 -4.86 14.84
C GLU A 47 -8.56 -3.72 14.85
N GLY A 48 -7.26 -4.00 14.78
CA GLY A 48 -6.20 -2.99 14.92
C GLY A 48 -6.35 -1.84 13.92
N THR A 49 -6.14 -0.61 14.40
CA THR A 49 -6.25 0.62 13.58
C THR A 49 -5.07 1.56 13.77
N ILE A 50 -4.67 2.26 12.70
CA ILE A 50 -3.68 3.33 12.80
C ILE A 50 -4.25 4.59 12.16
N THR A 51 -4.15 5.72 12.88
CA THR A 51 -4.48 7.05 12.36
C THR A 51 -3.27 7.97 12.49
N ILE A 52 -2.84 8.54 11.37
CA ILE A 52 -1.70 9.46 11.30
C ILE A 52 -2.17 10.79 10.75
N THR A 53 -2.05 11.87 11.52
CA THR A 53 -2.41 13.22 11.07
C THR A 53 -1.20 14.09 10.76
N GLY A 54 0.01 13.61 11.05
CA GLY A 54 1.25 14.36 10.88
C GLY A 54 2.48 13.63 11.42
N GLY A 55 3.65 14.21 11.16
CA GLY A 55 4.96 13.67 11.53
C GLY A 55 5.84 13.39 10.31
N THR A 56 7.09 12.98 10.56
CA THR A 56 8.07 12.57 9.55
C THR A 56 8.54 11.15 9.84
N PHE A 57 8.45 10.28 8.84
CA PHE A 57 8.70 8.85 8.96
C PHE A 57 9.77 8.43 7.96
N THR A 58 10.90 7.94 8.45
CA THR A 58 11.87 7.18 7.66
C THR A 58 11.86 5.75 8.17
N ILE A 59 11.33 4.83 7.37
CA ILE A 59 11.11 3.45 7.77
C ILE A 59 11.89 2.53 6.82
N ASN A 60 12.77 1.72 7.40
CA ASN A 60 13.42 0.61 6.71
C ASN A 60 12.96 -0.69 7.39
N GLY A 61 11.90 -1.29 6.86
CA GLY A 61 11.35 -2.58 7.30
C GLY A 61 11.88 -3.72 6.43
N ALA A 62 11.90 -4.93 6.97
CA ALA A 62 12.18 -6.13 6.18
C ALA A 62 10.92 -6.93 5.83
N SER A 63 9.83 -6.71 6.58
CA SER A 63 8.46 -7.04 6.17
C SER A 63 7.79 -5.72 5.78
N ASP A 64 6.89 -5.16 6.59
CA ASP A 64 6.05 -4.07 6.10
C ASP A 64 6.50 -2.72 6.65
N GLY A 65 6.29 -1.64 5.88
CA GLY A 65 6.49 -0.29 6.39
C GLY A 65 5.50 0.00 7.52
N ILE A 66 4.21 -0.20 7.22
CA ILE A 66 3.10 -0.09 8.16
C ILE A 66 2.11 -1.23 7.89
N GLN A 67 1.98 -2.14 8.85
CA GLN A 67 1.01 -3.23 8.85
C GLN A 67 -0.11 -2.88 9.82
N VAL A 68 -1.35 -3.01 9.35
CA VAL A 68 -2.55 -2.85 10.17
C VAL A 68 -3.53 -3.96 9.83
N CYS A 69 -4.27 -4.45 10.82
CA CYS A 69 -5.30 -5.45 10.54
C CYS A 69 -6.52 -4.84 9.83
N ALA A 70 -7.10 -3.78 10.40
CA ALA A 70 -8.38 -3.25 9.96
C ALA A 70 -8.26 -1.96 9.11
N LEU A 71 -7.89 -0.84 9.73
CA LEU A 71 -7.86 0.47 9.06
C LEU A 71 -6.52 1.17 9.26
N LEU A 72 -5.87 1.50 8.15
CA LEU A 72 -4.82 2.50 8.09
C LEU A 72 -5.39 3.80 7.52
N GLN A 73 -5.46 4.85 8.34
CA GLN A 73 -5.86 6.18 7.91
C GLN A 73 -4.69 7.16 7.99
N ILE A 74 -4.38 7.81 6.86
CA ILE A 74 -3.34 8.84 6.74
C ILE A 74 -4.00 10.16 6.33
N ASP A 75 -4.08 11.10 7.27
CA ASP A 75 -4.60 12.46 7.07
C ASP A 75 -3.48 13.49 6.82
N GLY A 76 -2.21 13.07 6.88
CA GLY A 76 -1.05 13.92 6.65
C GLY A 76 0.25 13.30 7.16
N GLY A 77 1.37 13.99 6.90
CA GLY A 77 2.72 13.55 7.27
C GLY A 77 3.65 13.44 6.06
N ASP A 78 4.94 13.20 6.34
CA ASP A 78 5.98 12.99 5.34
C ASP A 78 6.61 11.61 5.56
N PHE A 79 6.49 10.72 4.57
CA PHE A 79 6.87 9.32 4.67
C PHE A 79 7.91 8.97 3.61
N ASN A 80 8.97 8.30 4.04
CA ASN A 80 9.95 7.65 3.21
C ASN A 80 10.13 6.21 3.69
N ILE A 81 9.52 5.27 2.96
CA ILE A 81 9.40 3.87 3.35
C ILE A 81 10.19 3.01 2.37
N THR A 82 11.01 2.10 2.91
CA THR A 82 11.61 0.98 2.19
C THR A 82 11.27 -0.30 2.92
N ALA A 83 10.61 -1.24 2.25
CA ALA A 83 10.02 -2.43 2.87
C ALA A 83 9.74 -3.53 1.82
N ALA A 84 9.28 -4.71 2.27
CA ALA A 84 8.68 -5.69 1.38
C ALA A 84 7.38 -5.12 0.82
N GLU A 85 6.40 -4.90 1.69
CA GLU A 85 5.22 -4.10 1.39
C GLU A 85 5.31 -2.72 2.03
N GLY A 86 4.92 -1.67 1.32
CA GLY A 86 4.98 -0.31 1.87
C GLY A 86 3.94 -0.08 2.96
N LEU A 87 2.66 -0.24 2.60
CA LEU A 87 1.50 -0.08 3.48
C LEU A 87 0.59 -1.29 3.28
N GLU A 88 0.17 -1.95 4.37
CA GLU A 88 -0.73 -3.11 4.30
C GLU A 88 -1.89 -2.98 5.32
N ALA A 89 -3.13 -3.07 4.85
CA ALA A 89 -4.32 -3.16 5.71
C ALA A 89 -5.53 -3.77 4.99
N THR A 90 -6.61 -4.06 5.73
CA THR A 90 -7.91 -4.34 5.05
C THR A 90 -8.39 -3.10 4.31
N TYR A 91 -8.41 -1.95 4.98
CA TYR A 91 -8.79 -0.67 4.37
C TYR A 91 -7.68 0.36 4.55
N ILE A 92 -7.17 0.89 3.44
CA ILE A 92 -6.16 1.94 3.41
C ILE A 92 -6.83 3.21 2.92
N LEU A 93 -6.94 4.20 3.80
CA LEU A 93 -7.53 5.50 3.54
C LEU A 93 -6.46 6.59 3.59
N ILE A 94 -6.18 7.22 2.45
CA ILE A 94 -5.19 8.29 2.33
C ILE A 94 -5.92 9.59 1.97
N ASN A 95 -6.07 10.46 2.96
CA ASN A 95 -6.71 11.77 2.79
C ASN A 95 -5.72 12.86 2.39
N ASP A 96 -4.48 12.80 2.88
CA ASP A 96 -3.40 13.72 2.50
C ASP A 96 -2.03 13.13 2.91
N GLY A 97 -0.94 13.84 2.59
CA GLY A 97 0.43 13.50 2.96
C GLY A 97 1.40 13.50 1.79
N ASN A 98 2.69 13.45 2.10
CA ASN A 98 3.76 13.22 1.15
C ASN A 98 4.32 11.82 1.40
N ILE A 99 4.01 10.86 0.54
CA ILE A 99 4.29 9.44 0.76
C ILE A 99 5.21 8.94 -0.34
N THR A 100 6.44 8.57 0.03
CA THR A 100 7.38 7.90 -0.86
C THR A 100 7.62 6.47 -0.38
N ILE A 101 7.39 5.51 -1.27
CA ILE A 101 7.53 4.07 -1.00
C ILE A 101 8.47 3.45 -2.03
N ASN A 102 9.45 2.69 -1.56
CA ASN A 102 10.25 1.76 -2.36
C ASN A 102 10.03 0.36 -1.81
N ALA A 103 9.12 -0.39 -2.42
CA ALA A 103 8.76 -1.74 -2.00
C ALA A 103 9.48 -2.79 -2.86
N SER A 104 9.87 -3.91 -2.25
CA SER A 104 10.36 -5.07 -3.02
C SER A 104 9.25 -5.99 -3.49
N ASP A 105 8.10 -5.94 -2.81
CA ASP A 105 6.84 -6.57 -3.17
C ASP A 105 5.85 -5.45 -3.56
N ASP A 106 4.64 -5.43 -3.00
CA ASP A 106 3.64 -4.43 -3.29
C ASP A 106 3.88 -3.07 -2.60
N GLY A 107 3.57 -1.99 -3.31
CA GLY A 107 3.71 -0.65 -2.76
C GLY A 107 2.69 -0.37 -1.66
N ILE A 108 1.41 -0.54 -2.01
CA ILE A 108 0.26 -0.37 -1.13
C ILE A 108 -0.63 -1.58 -1.36
N ASN A 109 -0.85 -2.40 -0.34
CA ASN A 109 -1.60 -3.65 -0.43
C ASN A 109 -2.85 -3.60 0.47
N ALA A 110 -4.03 -3.71 -0.14
CA ALA A 110 -5.28 -3.94 0.56
C ALA A 110 -5.65 -5.44 0.53
N SER A 111 -5.46 -6.12 1.67
CA SER A 111 -5.70 -7.55 1.83
C SER A 111 -6.75 -7.81 2.91
N THR A 112 -7.67 -8.77 2.69
CA THR A 112 -8.79 -9.01 3.62
C THR A 112 -8.30 -9.70 4.90
N LYS A 113 -8.05 -8.94 5.97
CA LYS A 113 -7.70 -9.48 7.30
C LYS A 113 -8.90 -9.48 8.27
N THR A 114 -9.89 -8.63 8.02
CA THR A 114 -11.15 -8.55 8.76
C THR A 114 -12.34 -8.29 7.85
N ASN A 115 -13.55 -8.58 8.34
CA ASN A 115 -14.81 -8.26 7.64
C ASN A 115 -15.46 -6.96 8.15
N ALA A 116 -14.78 -6.23 9.05
CA ALA A 116 -15.29 -4.98 9.61
C ALA A 116 -15.27 -3.82 8.62
N TYR A 117 -14.41 -3.88 7.61
CA TYR A 117 -14.23 -2.88 6.57
C TYR A 117 -14.35 -3.52 5.18
N GLU A 118 -14.62 -2.70 4.17
CA GLU A 118 -14.37 -3.10 2.79
C GLU A 118 -12.87 -3.27 2.59
N THR A 119 -12.49 -4.29 1.83
CA THR A 119 -11.10 -4.44 1.37
C THR A 119 -10.85 -3.44 0.24
N ALA A 120 -10.15 -2.35 0.54
CA ALA A 120 -9.96 -1.29 -0.44
C ALA A 120 -8.75 -0.40 -0.18
N ILE A 121 -8.28 0.22 -1.26
CA ILE A 121 -7.42 1.40 -1.23
C ILE A 121 -8.28 2.61 -1.65
N GLU A 122 -8.36 3.63 -0.80
CA GLU A 122 -9.03 4.88 -1.10
C GLU A 122 -8.08 6.06 -0.94
N ILE A 123 -7.90 6.83 -2.02
CA ILE A 123 -7.00 7.97 -2.07
C ILE A 123 -7.82 9.22 -2.39
N ASN A 124 -8.00 10.07 -1.38
CA ASN A 124 -8.72 11.34 -1.46
C ASN A 124 -7.79 12.53 -1.73
N GLY A 125 -6.49 12.41 -1.46
CA GLY A 125 -5.53 13.51 -1.60
C GLY A 125 -4.07 13.09 -1.42
N GLY A 126 -3.19 14.08 -1.27
CA GLY A 126 -1.75 13.87 -1.06
C GLY A 126 -0.92 13.71 -2.33
N TYR A 127 0.38 13.54 -2.13
CA TYR A 127 1.37 13.18 -3.14
C TYR A 127 1.95 11.81 -2.79
N LEU A 128 1.73 10.84 -3.66
CA LEU A 128 2.20 9.46 -3.51
C LEU A 128 3.22 9.19 -4.61
N ASN A 129 4.40 8.73 -4.23
CA ASN A 129 5.46 8.31 -5.14
C ASN A 129 5.85 6.88 -4.79
N VAL A 130 5.32 5.92 -5.54
CA VAL A 130 5.42 4.49 -5.24
C VAL A 130 6.27 3.81 -6.30
N ALA A 131 7.36 3.19 -5.87
CA ALA A 131 8.22 2.37 -6.71
C ALA A 131 8.22 0.94 -6.18
N VAL A 132 8.01 -0.02 -7.08
CA VAL A 132 8.06 -1.46 -6.76
C VAL A 132 9.17 -2.16 -7.52
N GLY A 133 9.56 -3.33 -7.00
CA GLY A 133 10.63 -4.15 -7.52
C GLY A 133 10.33 -4.87 -8.84
N GLN A 134 10.98 -6.01 -9.02
CA GLN A 134 10.73 -6.95 -10.11
C GLN A 134 10.03 -8.17 -9.55
N GLY A 135 9.25 -8.85 -10.39
CA GLY A 135 8.46 -10.00 -9.98
C GLY A 135 7.00 -9.61 -9.89
N ASP A 136 6.20 -10.55 -9.38
CA ASP A 136 4.77 -10.36 -9.13
C ASP A 136 4.65 -9.29 -8.05
N THR A 137 4.45 -8.05 -8.48
CA THR A 137 4.49 -6.85 -7.65
C THR A 137 3.60 -5.80 -8.30
N ASP A 138 2.90 -5.08 -7.45
CA ASP A 138 1.92 -4.09 -7.79
C ASP A 138 2.17 -2.82 -6.98
N ALA A 139 2.23 -1.67 -7.65
CA ALA A 139 2.39 -0.43 -6.90
C ALA A 139 1.17 -0.18 -6.00
N LEU A 140 -0.02 -0.56 -6.45
CA LEU A 140 -1.23 -0.62 -5.65
C LEU A 140 -1.94 -1.95 -5.94
N ASP A 141 -1.98 -2.85 -4.95
CA ASP A 141 -2.74 -4.10 -5.00
C ASP A 141 -3.95 -4.02 -4.08
N ALA A 142 -5.13 -4.39 -4.58
CA ALA A 142 -6.30 -4.56 -3.75
C ALA A 142 -7.02 -5.87 -4.07
N ASN A 143 -7.12 -6.76 -3.09
CA ASN A 143 -8.04 -7.90 -3.14
C ASN A 143 -9.53 -7.49 -3.09
N GLY A 144 -9.81 -6.19 -3.19
CA GLY A 144 -11.12 -5.59 -3.39
C GLY A 144 -11.02 -4.38 -4.30
N SER A 145 -11.39 -3.19 -3.83
CA SER A 145 -11.57 -2.03 -4.71
C SER A 145 -10.44 -0.99 -4.58
N ILE A 146 -10.21 -0.22 -5.65
CA ILE A 146 -9.37 0.97 -5.66
C ILE A 146 -10.22 2.20 -6.00
N TYR A 147 -10.15 3.22 -5.16
CA TYR A 147 -10.84 4.50 -5.34
C TYR A 147 -9.82 5.63 -5.36
N VAL A 148 -9.74 6.36 -6.47
CA VAL A 148 -8.90 7.55 -6.60
C VAL A 148 -9.79 8.77 -6.81
N ASN A 149 -9.97 9.53 -5.73
CA ASN A 149 -10.82 10.71 -5.69
C ASN A 149 -10.03 12.03 -5.79
N GLY A 150 -8.72 11.99 -5.53
CA GLY A 150 -7.84 13.14 -5.61
C GLY A 150 -6.36 12.79 -5.47
N GLY A 151 -5.52 13.82 -5.30
CA GLY A 151 -4.08 13.66 -5.12
C GLY A 151 -3.27 13.50 -6.42
N THR A 152 -1.97 13.28 -6.27
CA THR A 152 -1.05 12.92 -7.36
C THR A 152 -0.38 11.61 -7.01
N ILE A 153 -0.57 10.58 -7.84
CA ILE A 153 -0.03 9.24 -7.67
C ILE A 153 0.98 9.00 -8.79
N ASN A 154 2.26 8.97 -8.45
CA ASN A 154 3.35 8.65 -9.35
C ASN A 154 3.84 7.23 -9.09
N VAL A 155 3.68 6.35 -10.06
CA VAL A 155 4.05 4.94 -10.00
C VAL A 155 5.26 4.69 -10.89
N THR A 156 6.26 4.01 -10.32
CA THR A 156 7.34 3.36 -11.08
C THR A 156 7.22 1.86 -10.88
N ALA A 157 6.74 1.15 -11.89
CA ALA A 157 6.52 -0.28 -11.83
C ALA A 157 6.89 -0.97 -13.15
N GLN A 158 7.53 -2.13 -13.09
CA GLN A 158 8.01 -2.82 -14.29
C GLN A 158 6.97 -3.75 -14.90
N MET A 159 6.18 -4.42 -14.06
CA MET A 159 5.20 -5.41 -14.50
C MET A 159 3.78 -4.88 -14.33
N SER A 160 3.43 -4.51 -13.10
CA SER A 160 2.08 -4.09 -12.79
C SER A 160 2.06 -2.86 -11.89
N SER A 161 1.21 -1.90 -12.26
CA SER A 161 1.04 -0.64 -11.55
C SER A 161 -0.15 -0.66 -10.59
N PHE A 162 -1.23 -1.34 -10.98
CA PHE A 162 -2.46 -1.43 -10.22
C PHE A 162 -3.06 -2.82 -10.48
N ASP A 163 -3.38 -3.56 -9.43
CA ASP A 163 -4.18 -4.78 -9.46
C ASP A 163 -5.38 -4.61 -8.51
N TYR A 164 -6.54 -5.06 -8.95
CA TYR A 164 -7.75 -5.01 -8.15
C TYR A 164 -8.76 -6.10 -8.53
N ASP A 165 -9.29 -6.80 -7.54
CA ASP A 165 -10.30 -7.85 -7.74
C ASP A 165 -11.73 -7.28 -7.87
N GLY A 166 -11.96 -6.12 -7.26
CA GLY A 166 -13.24 -5.44 -7.17
C GLY A 166 -13.41 -4.39 -8.26
N LYS A 167 -13.63 -3.14 -7.85
CA LYS A 167 -13.79 -2.02 -8.76
C LYS A 167 -12.58 -1.12 -8.73
N ALA A 168 -12.30 -0.46 -9.85
CA ALA A 168 -11.50 0.75 -9.86
C ALA A 168 -12.36 1.94 -10.27
N GLU A 169 -12.34 3.01 -9.47
CA GLU A 169 -13.03 4.27 -9.77
C GLU A 169 -12.03 5.43 -9.74
N PHE A 170 -11.85 6.09 -10.88
CA PHE A 170 -11.02 7.29 -11.01
C PHE A 170 -11.92 8.53 -11.08
N ASN A 171 -12.19 9.14 -9.93
CA ASN A 171 -13.12 10.25 -9.75
C ASN A 171 -12.42 11.61 -9.75
N GLY A 172 -11.10 11.67 -9.54
CA GLY A 172 -10.31 12.89 -9.57
C GLY A 172 -8.84 12.66 -9.22
N GLY A 173 -8.00 13.68 -9.40
CA GLY A 173 -6.55 13.59 -9.17
C GLY A 173 -5.75 13.34 -10.45
N THR A 174 -4.49 12.93 -10.28
CA THR A 174 -3.55 12.66 -11.37
C THR A 174 -2.83 11.35 -11.10
N ILE A 175 -2.80 10.44 -12.09
CA ILE A 175 -2.04 9.19 -12.02
C ILE A 175 -0.98 9.23 -13.12
N ILE A 176 0.28 9.04 -12.74
CA ILE A 176 1.44 8.99 -13.63
C ILE A 176 2.07 7.62 -13.47
N ILE A 177 2.22 6.88 -14.55
CA ILE A 177 2.81 5.53 -14.56
C ILE A 177 4.03 5.58 -15.46
N ASN A 178 5.20 5.30 -14.90
CA ASN A 178 6.49 5.34 -15.61
C ASN A 178 6.68 6.64 -16.41
N GLY A 179 6.27 7.77 -15.81
CA GLY A 179 6.39 9.11 -16.40
C GLY A 179 5.32 9.45 -17.45
N GLN A 180 4.29 8.63 -17.64
CA GLN A 180 3.16 8.93 -18.52
C GLN A 180 1.87 9.07 -17.71
N GLU A 181 1.16 10.18 -17.89
CA GLU A 181 -0.14 10.37 -17.26
C GLU A 181 -1.20 9.47 -17.91
N VAL A 182 -2.05 8.86 -17.09
CA VAL A 182 -3.16 8.00 -17.53
C VAL A 182 -4.50 8.64 -17.16
N THR A 183 -5.54 8.31 -17.93
CA THR A 183 -6.90 8.86 -17.75
C THR A 183 -7.87 7.88 -17.11
N GLU A 184 -7.41 6.68 -16.76
CA GLU A 184 -8.13 5.63 -16.06
C GLU A 184 -7.13 4.82 -15.21
N ILE A 185 -7.62 4.18 -14.15
CA ILE A 185 -6.83 3.21 -13.40
C ILE A 185 -6.68 1.97 -14.30
N PRO A 186 -5.46 1.63 -14.76
CA PRO A 186 -5.27 0.46 -15.59
C PRO A 186 -5.48 -0.80 -14.74
N GLN A 187 -6.06 -1.84 -15.34
CA GLN A 187 -6.05 -3.16 -14.72
C GLN A 187 -4.79 -3.91 -15.14
N SER A 188 -4.11 -4.53 -14.18
CA SER A 188 -3.07 -5.50 -14.46
C SER A 188 -3.67 -6.63 -15.31
N MET A 189 -3.17 -6.82 -16.54
CA MET A 189 -3.50 -8.04 -17.28
C MET A 189 -2.56 -9.13 -16.80
N MET A 190 -2.85 -9.75 -15.64
CA MET A 190 -2.22 -11.01 -15.29
C MET A 190 -2.39 -11.96 -16.48
N GLY A 191 -1.24 -12.41 -17.00
CA GLY A 191 -1.12 -13.07 -18.29
C GLY A 191 -2.24 -14.07 -18.52
N GLY A 192 -3.11 -13.74 -19.49
CA GLY A 192 -3.94 -14.73 -20.14
C GLY A 192 -2.99 -15.79 -20.67
N GLY A 193 -2.82 -16.86 -19.90
CA GLY A 193 -2.01 -18.00 -20.27
C GLY A 193 -2.36 -18.33 -21.70
N MET A 194 -1.33 -18.38 -22.56
CA MET A 194 -1.48 -18.77 -23.96
C MET A 194 -2.47 -19.93 -24.00
N ARG A 195 -3.70 -19.65 -24.44
CA ARG A 195 -4.62 -20.68 -24.89
C ARG A 195 -3.92 -21.26 -26.10
N GLY A 196 -3.14 -22.31 -25.86
CA GLY A 196 -2.65 -23.24 -26.85
C GLY A 196 -3.87 -23.84 -27.52
N GLY A 197 -4.43 -23.11 -28.47
CA GLY A 197 -5.40 -23.62 -29.41
C GLY A 197 -4.66 -24.59 -30.31
N MET A 198 -4.50 -25.83 -29.86
CA MET A 198 -4.34 -26.98 -30.76
C MET A 198 -5.67 -27.17 -31.49
N GLY A 199 -5.93 -26.25 -32.42
CA GLY A 199 -6.91 -26.41 -33.49
C GLY A 199 -6.36 -27.42 -34.48
N GLY A 200 -6.95 -28.61 -34.49
CA GLY A 200 -6.53 -29.71 -35.33
C GLY A 200 -6.77 -29.50 -36.82
N GLY A 201 -6.21 -30.40 -37.63
CA GLY A 201 -6.72 -30.65 -38.98
C GLY A 201 -5.73 -31.14 -40.03
N ARG A 202 -5.70 -32.48 -40.19
CA ARG A 202 -5.56 -33.25 -41.45
C ARG A 202 -4.26 -33.20 -42.28
N ARG A 203 -3.75 -34.41 -42.56
CA ARG A 203 -3.53 -35.09 -43.87
C ARG A 203 -2.85 -36.43 -43.53
N GLY A 204 -3.17 -37.61 -44.05
CA GLY A 204 -3.84 -38.02 -45.27
C GLY A 204 -3.03 -39.20 -45.83
N TYR A 205 -3.72 -40.31 -46.13
CA TYR A 205 -3.28 -41.62 -46.65
C TYR A 205 -2.68 -42.60 -45.64
#